data_AF-A0A8H2VQD4-F1
#
_entry.id   AF-A0A8H2VQD4-F1
#
_cell.length_a   1.000
_cell.length_b   1.000
_cell.length_c   1.000
_cell.angle_alpha   90.00
_cell.angle_beta   90.00
_cell.angle_gamma   90.00
#
_symmetry.space_group_name_H-M   'P 1'
#
loop_
_entity.id
_entity.type
_entity.pdbx_description
1 polymer ?
#
loop_
_entity_poly.entity_id
_entity_poly.type
_entity_poly.pdbx_seq_one_letter_code
_entity_poly.pdbx_strand_id
1 'polypeptide(L)'
;MSKEYESERLISHPEGSSLPNEMPVDTTEHQTRQRNIVLIAILILSIVINILQVTVRASIPWHASHAKQSDYRSQYAGLRNNEVSVEWGSYWDAINHDSGIVAVTKLWALKQGLPLGSRFPWDTNKTIYLVNAYHALHCVKNIYKSFMEYRMGIEQSLSHHHIIHCLD
;
A
#
# COMPACT_ATOMS: atom_id res chain seq x y z
N MET A 1 99.14 41.82 3.00
CA MET A 1 99.52 43.10 3.65
C MET A 1 98.85 44.21 2.83
N SER A 2 97.61 44.57 3.19
CA SER A 2 97.22 45.91 3.71
C SER A 2 97.17 46.97 2.58
N LYS A 3 96.07 47.67 2.28
CA LYS A 3 95.03 48.25 3.14
C LYS A 3 93.68 48.41 2.40
N GLU A 4 92.60 48.36 3.18
CA GLU A 4 91.23 48.84 2.92
C GLU A 4 91.12 50.36 2.80
N TYR A 5 90.01 50.83 2.19
CA TYR A 5 88.94 51.73 2.71
C TYR A 5 88.30 52.50 1.54
N GLU A 6 87.01 52.89 1.41
CA GLU A 6 85.66 52.50 1.87
C GLU A 6 84.70 53.44 1.09
N SER A 7 83.40 53.09 1.02
CA SER A 7 82.23 53.99 0.84
C SER A 7 81.93 54.53 -0.58
N GLU A 8 80.70 54.75 -1.05
CA GLU A 8 79.33 54.53 -0.57
C GLU A 8 78.37 54.79 -1.77
N ARG A 9 77.17 54.19 -1.71
CA ARG A 9 75.89 54.57 -2.36
C ARG A 9 75.74 54.53 -3.89
N LEU A 10 75.02 53.48 -4.31
CA LEU A 10 74.30 53.36 -5.57
C LEU A 10 72.83 53.77 -5.38
N ILE A 11 72.36 54.80 -6.10
CA ILE A 11 70.94 55.02 -6.41
C ILE A 11 70.83 55.60 -7.82
N SER A 12 70.18 54.87 -8.74
CA SER A 12 69.06 55.38 -9.56
C SER A 12 68.55 54.30 -10.54
N HIS A 13 67.33 53.81 -10.30
CA HIS A 13 66.41 53.27 -11.32
C HIS A 13 65.67 54.44 -12.00
N PRO A 14 65.22 54.35 -13.28
CA PRO A 14 63.95 53.66 -13.64
C PRO A 14 63.99 52.97 -15.05
N GLU A 15 63.38 51.80 -15.25
CA GLU A 15 62.01 51.49 -15.72
C GLU A 15 61.96 50.96 -17.17
N GLY A 16 61.14 49.92 -17.37
CA GLY A 16 60.68 49.37 -18.66
C GLY A 16 61.43 48.11 -19.09
N SER A 17 60.82 46.95 -19.34
CA SER A 17 59.42 46.54 -19.41
C SER A 17 59.40 45.00 -19.38
N SER A 18 58.59 44.40 -18.51
CA SER A 18 58.19 43.00 -18.66
C SER A 18 56.73 42.87 -18.24
N LEU A 19 55.88 42.49 -19.20
CA LEU A 19 54.49 42.14 -18.98
C LEU A 19 54.43 40.87 -18.12
N PRO A 20 53.66 40.81 -17.02
CA PRO A 20 53.36 39.55 -16.36
C PRO A 20 52.15 38.86 -17.00
N ASN A 21 52.29 37.54 -17.16
CA ASN A 21 51.24 36.57 -17.46
C ASN A 21 49.89 36.91 -16.81
N GLU A 22 48.82 36.92 -17.61
CA GLU A 22 47.45 36.80 -17.10
C GLU A 22 47.28 35.43 -16.41
N MET A 23 47.03 35.43 -15.10
CA MET A 23 46.58 34.25 -14.37
C MET A 23 45.12 33.94 -14.73
N PRO A 24 44.74 32.67 -14.92
CA PRO A 24 43.34 32.31 -15.12
C PRO A 24 42.57 32.58 -13.83
N VAL A 25 41.57 33.46 -13.91
CA VAL A 25 40.62 33.74 -12.82
C VAL A 25 39.88 32.45 -12.48
N ASP A 26 39.95 32.04 -11.21
CA ASP A 26 39.30 30.83 -10.68
C ASP A 26 37.78 30.97 -10.69
N THR A 27 37.19 30.63 -11.84
CA THR A 27 35.74 30.59 -12.05
C THR A 27 35.13 29.26 -11.58
N THR A 28 35.96 28.25 -11.33
CA THR A 28 35.53 26.87 -11.01
C THR A 28 35.05 26.73 -9.58
N GLU A 29 35.67 27.43 -8.64
CA GLU A 29 35.28 27.45 -7.23
C GLU A 29 33.92 28.13 -7.05
N HIS A 30 33.69 29.26 -7.74
CA HIS A 30 32.44 30.00 -7.69
C HIS A 30 31.27 29.19 -8.28
N GLN A 31 31.48 28.52 -9.41
CA GLN A 31 30.47 27.65 -10.03
C GLN A 31 30.12 26.45 -9.14
N THR A 32 31.13 25.85 -8.50
CA THR A 32 30.94 24.71 -7.58
C THR A 32 30.15 25.15 -6.34
N ARG A 33 30.46 26.32 -5.80
CA ARG A 33 29.73 26.90 -4.66
C ARG A 33 28.27 27.20 -5.00
N GLN A 34 28.00 27.78 -6.17
CA GLN A 34 26.63 28.02 -6.64
C GLN A 34 25.85 26.72 -6.85
N ARG A 35 26.47 25.71 -7.49
CA ARG A 35 25.86 24.39 -7.65
C ARG A 35 25.50 23.76 -6.32
N ASN A 36 26.41 23.81 -5.34
CA ASN A 36 26.18 23.25 -4.01
C ASN A 36 25.04 23.96 -3.27
N ILE A 37 24.94 25.30 -3.40
CA ILE A 37 23.82 26.07 -2.82
C ILE A 37 22.48 25.62 -3.43
N VAL A 38 22.42 25.46 -4.76
CA VAL A 38 21.20 24.99 -5.44
C VAL A 38 20.82 23.58 -5.00
N LEU A 39 21.78 22.66 -4.91
CA LEU A 39 21.54 21.29 -4.46
C LEU A 39 21.05 21.23 -3.01
N ILE A 40 21.63 22.05 -2.12
CA ILE A 40 21.20 22.17 -0.72
C ILE A 40 19.75 22.71 -0.66
N ALA A 41 19.43 23.73 -1.46
CA ALA A 41 18.08 24.29 -1.51
C ALA A 41 17.04 23.24 -1.98
N ILE A 42 17.38 22.44 -3.01
CA ILE A 42 16.52 21.35 -3.49
C ILE A 42 16.34 20.27 -2.42
N LEU A 43 17.41 19.90 -1.72
CA LEU A 43 17.36 18.91 -0.64
C LEU A 43 16.45 19.37 0.50
N ILE A 44 16.60 20.62 0.94
CA ILE A 44 15.75 21.21 1.98
C ILE A 44 14.28 21.21 1.54
N LEU A 45 14.00 21.64 0.31
CA LEU A 45 12.64 21.64 -0.24
C LEU A 45 12.03 20.22 -0.26
N SER A 46 12.81 19.21 -0.68
CA SER A 46 12.38 17.82 -0.68
C SER A 46 12.06 17.31 0.72
N ILE A 47 12.92 17.61 1.71
CA ILE A 47 12.70 17.22 3.11
C ILE A 47 11.42 17.87 3.65
N VAL A 48 11.21 19.16 3.40
CA VAL A 48 10.00 19.88 3.83
C VAL A 48 8.74 19.27 3.21
N ILE A 49 8.75 18.97 1.91
CA ILE A 49 7.61 18.34 1.23
C ILE A 49 7.31 16.96 1.84
N ASN A 50 8.32 16.14 2.10
CA ASN A 50 8.12 14.82 2.71
C ASN A 50 7.56 14.92 4.13
N ILE A 51 8.06 15.85 4.95
CA ILE A 51 7.53 16.09 6.31
C ILE A 51 6.07 16.56 6.23
N LEU A 52 5.73 17.48 5.32
CA LEU A 52 4.35 17.92 5.10
C LEU A 52 3.46 16.76 4.64
N GLN A 53 3.92 15.92 3.72
CA GLN A 53 3.15 14.75 3.27
C GLN A 53 2.91 13.74 4.39
N VAL A 54 3.92 13.47 5.24
CA VAL A 54 3.77 12.57 6.39
C VAL A 54 2.83 13.15 7.43
N THR A 55 2.96 14.44 7.77
CA THR A 55 2.08 15.11 8.75
C THR A 55 0.65 15.20 8.26
N VAL A 56 0.41 15.48 6.98
CA VAL A 56 -0.94 15.44 6.37
C VAL A 56 -1.50 14.02 6.35
N ARG A 57 -0.72 13.01 5.94
CA ARG A 57 -1.19 11.61 5.92
C ARG A 57 -1.41 11.02 7.31
N ALA A 58 -0.63 11.44 8.31
CA ALA A 58 -0.79 11.02 9.70
C ALA A 58 -1.94 11.75 10.41
N SER A 59 -2.24 12.99 10.01
CA SER A 59 -3.37 13.77 10.55
C SER A 59 -4.69 13.43 9.88
N ILE A 60 -4.69 12.85 8.68
CA ILE A 60 -5.87 12.18 8.12
C ILE A 60 -6.14 10.94 8.99
N PRO A 61 -7.21 10.92 9.79
CA PRO A 61 -7.52 9.76 10.61
C PRO A 61 -8.00 8.66 9.67
N TRP A 62 -7.14 7.68 9.41
CA TRP A 62 -7.45 6.53 8.54
C TRP A 62 -8.66 5.70 9.02
N HIS A 63 -9.21 5.99 10.20
CA HIS A 63 -10.36 5.28 10.77
C HIS A 63 -11.46 6.16 11.38
N ALA A 64 -11.41 7.50 11.28
CA ALA A 64 -12.46 8.35 11.88
C ALA A 64 -13.57 8.73 10.88
N SER A 65 -13.99 7.80 10.04
CA SER A 65 -15.38 7.80 9.56
C SER A 65 -16.21 6.95 10.52
N HIS A 66 -16.37 7.43 11.76
CA HIS A 66 -17.58 7.09 12.50
C HIS A 66 -18.72 7.69 11.68
N ALA A 67 -19.27 6.88 10.76
CA ALA A 67 -20.51 7.18 10.06
C ALA A 67 -21.46 7.69 11.14
N LYS A 68 -21.89 8.95 11.02
CA LYS A 68 -22.78 9.63 11.96
C LYS A 68 -23.88 8.63 12.31
N GLN A 69 -23.90 8.13 13.54
CA GLN A 69 -24.76 7.03 13.97
C GLN A 69 -26.19 7.43 13.58
N SER A 70 -26.78 6.75 12.61
CA SER A 70 -28.15 7.04 12.24
C SER A 70 -29.02 6.60 13.41
N ASP A 71 -29.90 7.48 13.88
CA ASP A 71 -30.70 7.21 15.07
C ASP A 71 -31.94 6.36 14.77
N TYR A 72 -31.94 5.72 13.60
CA TYR A 72 -33.05 4.93 13.11
C TYR A 72 -32.97 3.51 13.69
N ARG A 73 -34.07 3.04 14.28
CA ARG A 73 -34.24 1.62 14.60
C ARG A 73 -34.52 0.85 13.32
N SER A 74 -33.89 -0.31 13.17
CA SER A 74 -34.23 -1.20 12.05
C SER A 74 -35.68 -1.69 12.17
N GLN A 75 -36.43 -1.71 11.07
CA GLN A 75 -37.82 -2.18 11.06
C GLN A 75 -37.96 -3.64 11.48
N TYR A 76 -36.95 -4.46 11.19
CA TYR A 76 -37.00 -5.91 11.38
C TYR A 76 -36.49 -6.35 12.76
N ALA A 77 -35.40 -5.76 13.25
CA ALA A 77 -34.82 -6.15 14.53
C ALA A 77 -35.17 -5.18 15.68
N GLY A 78 -35.66 -3.97 15.39
CA GLY A 78 -35.97 -2.96 16.41
C GLY A 78 -34.74 -2.38 17.11
N LEU A 79 -33.54 -2.72 16.65
CA LEU A 79 -32.26 -2.31 17.24
C LEU A 79 -31.73 -1.03 16.58
N ARG A 80 -31.12 -0.15 17.39
CA ARG A 80 -30.23 0.94 16.94
C ARG A 80 -28.88 0.35 16.53
N ASN A 81 -28.13 1.08 15.70
CA ASN A 81 -26.74 0.71 15.42
C ASN A 81 -25.97 0.55 16.75
N ASN A 82 -25.19 -0.53 16.88
CA ASN A 82 -24.42 -0.90 18.07
C ASN A 82 -25.21 -1.07 19.39
N GLU A 83 -26.54 -1.19 19.35
CA GLU A 83 -27.34 -1.45 20.58
C GLU A 83 -27.04 -2.83 21.18
N VAL A 84 -26.64 -3.78 20.33
CA VAL A 84 -26.22 -5.12 20.76
C VAL A 84 -24.83 -5.41 20.20
N SER A 85 -23.85 -5.56 21.09
CA SER A 85 -22.52 -6.10 20.76
C SER A 85 -22.59 -7.64 20.76
N VAL A 86 -23.23 -8.21 19.73
CA VAL A 86 -23.16 -9.67 19.54
C VAL A 86 -21.85 -9.98 18.83
N GLU A 87 -21.14 -10.99 19.32
CA GLU A 87 -20.02 -11.59 18.59
C GLU A 87 -20.59 -12.47 17.47
N TRP A 88 -21.11 -11.80 16.43
CA TRP A 88 -21.83 -12.42 15.31
C TRP A 88 -21.03 -13.52 14.60
N GLY A 89 -19.70 -13.46 14.67
CA GLY A 89 -18.81 -14.44 14.03
C GLY A 89 -19.15 -15.88 14.39
N SER A 90 -19.42 -16.18 15.66
CA SER A 90 -19.75 -17.54 16.11
C SER A 90 -21.02 -18.12 15.47
N TYR A 91 -22.04 -17.29 15.27
CA TYR A 91 -23.29 -17.71 14.60
C TYR A 91 -23.09 -17.93 13.10
N TRP A 92 -22.31 -17.07 12.45
CA TRP A 92 -21.95 -17.23 11.04
C TRP A 92 -21.11 -18.49 10.83
N ASP A 93 -20.15 -18.75 11.72
CA ASP A 93 -19.30 -19.93 11.67
C ASP A 93 -20.10 -21.22 11.88
N ALA A 94 -21.13 -21.18 12.73
CA ALA A 94 -22.00 -22.32 13.00
C ALA A 94 -22.92 -22.73 11.83
N ILE A 95 -23.08 -21.89 10.78
CA ILE A 95 -23.86 -22.26 9.60
C ILE A 95 -23.18 -23.43 8.87
N ASN A 96 -23.85 -24.59 8.88
CA ASN A 96 -23.45 -25.79 8.17
C ASN A 96 -24.12 -25.82 6.78
N HIS A 97 -23.31 -25.60 5.74
CA HIS A 97 -23.76 -25.70 4.34
C HIS A 97 -23.43 -27.04 3.69
N ASP A 98 -22.62 -27.88 4.34
CA ASP A 98 -22.13 -29.16 3.82
C ASP A 98 -23.26 -30.18 3.64
N SER A 99 -24.33 -30.03 4.42
CA SER A 99 -25.54 -30.88 4.31
C SER A 99 -26.23 -30.75 2.94
N GLY A 100 -25.92 -29.71 2.16
CA GLY A 100 -26.40 -29.54 0.79
C GLY A 100 -25.52 -30.12 -0.30
N ILE A 101 -24.41 -30.77 0.06
CA ILE A 101 -23.49 -31.38 -0.90
C ILE A 101 -23.93 -32.82 -1.14
N VAL A 102 -24.24 -33.15 -2.39
CA VAL A 102 -24.76 -34.47 -2.77
C VAL A 102 -23.88 -35.08 -3.86
N ALA A 103 -23.44 -36.32 -3.65
CA ALA A 103 -22.67 -37.07 -4.63
C ALA A 103 -23.55 -38.13 -5.31
N VAL A 104 -23.77 -37.99 -6.61
CA VAL A 104 -24.56 -38.92 -7.43
C VAL A 104 -23.69 -39.56 -8.50
N THR A 105 -24.14 -40.66 -9.10
CA THR A 105 -23.40 -41.27 -10.21
C THR A 105 -23.51 -40.42 -11.46
N LYS A 106 -22.44 -40.37 -12.27
CA LYS A 106 -22.42 -39.64 -13.55
C LYS A 106 -23.53 -40.11 -14.49
N LEU A 107 -23.78 -41.41 -14.55
CA LEU A 107 -24.85 -41.98 -15.39
C LEU A 107 -26.23 -41.49 -14.96
N TRP A 108 -26.50 -41.46 -13.65
CA TRP A 108 -27.77 -40.95 -13.14
C TRP A 108 -27.92 -39.46 -13.46
N ALA A 109 -26.88 -38.66 -13.23
CA ALA A 109 -26.89 -37.23 -13.53
C ALA A 109 -27.21 -36.95 -15.01
N LEU A 110 -26.52 -37.63 -15.93
CA LEU A 110 -26.77 -37.51 -17.37
C LEU A 110 -28.21 -37.90 -17.73
N LYS A 111 -28.74 -38.98 -17.13
CA LYS A 111 -30.12 -39.42 -17.33
C LYS A 111 -31.14 -38.39 -16.85
N GLN A 112 -30.83 -37.64 -15.79
CA GLN A 112 -31.66 -36.55 -15.29
C GLN A 112 -31.44 -35.22 -16.04
N GLY A 113 -30.59 -35.19 -17.08
CA GLY A 113 -30.27 -33.97 -17.81
C GLY A 113 -29.45 -32.96 -17.00
N LEU A 114 -28.77 -33.40 -15.93
CA LEU A 114 -27.91 -32.53 -15.14
C LEU A 114 -26.55 -32.35 -15.83
N PRO A 115 -25.98 -31.13 -15.84
CA PRO A 115 -24.62 -30.90 -16.31
C PRO A 115 -23.63 -31.64 -15.43
N LEU A 116 -22.50 -32.11 -15.99
CA LEU A 116 -21.48 -32.78 -15.18
C LEU A 116 -20.89 -31.78 -14.17
N GLY A 117 -21.10 -32.06 -12.88
CA GLY A 117 -20.54 -31.27 -11.79
C GLY A 117 -19.07 -31.61 -11.50
N SER A 118 -18.59 -31.15 -10.36
CA SER A 118 -17.23 -31.45 -9.89
C SER A 118 -17.04 -32.95 -9.66
N ARG A 119 -15.81 -33.43 -9.84
CA ARG A 119 -15.48 -34.84 -9.59
C ARG A 119 -15.48 -35.12 -8.09
N PHE A 120 -16.05 -36.25 -7.69
CA PHE A 120 -15.91 -36.70 -6.31
C PHE A 120 -14.47 -37.19 -6.06
N PRO A 121 -13.84 -36.90 -4.91
CA PRO A 121 -12.37 -36.97 -4.83
C PRO A 121 -11.81 -38.40 -4.88
N TRP A 122 -12.57 -39.41 -4.45
CA TRP A 122 -12.13 -40.81 -4.41
C TRP A 122 -13.03 -41.79 -5.17
N ASP A 123 -14.11 -41.33 -5.81
CA ASP A 123 -14.93 -42.16 -6.70
C ASP A 123 -15.15 -41.41 -8.02
N THR A 124 -14.39 -41.80 -9.04
CA THR A 124 -14.44 -41.16 -10.35
C THR A 124 -15.74 -41.42 -11.09
N ASN A 125 -16.59 -42.35 -10.66
CA ASN A 125 -17.92 -42.58 -11.23
C ASN A 125 -18.99 -41.65 -10.63
N LYS A 126 -18.64 -40.88 -9.59
CA LYS A 126 -19.52 -39.90 -8.96
C LYS A 126 -19.16 -38.47 -9.33
N THR A 127 -20.16 -37.61 -9.25
CA THR A 127 -20.04 -36.17 -9.40
C THR A 127 -20.80 -35.49 -8.27
N ILE A 128 -20.30 -34.33 -7.85
CA ILE A 128 -20.82 -33.54 -6.74
C ILE A 128 -21.75 -32.46 -7.29
N TYR A 129 -22.90 -32.33 -6.64
CA TYR A 129 -23.82 -31.21 -6.79
C TYR A 129 -24.02 -30.50 -5.46
N LEU A 130 -24.35 -29.22 -5.53
CA LEU A 130 -24.79 -28.44 -4.38
C LEU A 130 -26.27 -28.10 -4.56
N VAL A 131 -27.05 -28.36 -3.51
CA VAL A 131 -28.44 -27.91 -3.44
C VAL A 131 -28.48 -26.39 -3.36
N ASN A 132 -29.28 -25.74 -4.22
CA ASN A 132 -29.28 -24.29 -4.38
C ASN A 132 -29.41 -23.50 -3.06
N ALA A 133 -30.31 -23.91 -2.15
CA ALA A 133 -30.49 -23.24 -0.87
C ALA A 133 -29.21 -23.27 0.00
N TYR A 134 -28.51 -24.41 0.01
CA TYR A 134 -27.25 -24.55 0.74
C TYR A 134 -26.09 -23.82 0.05
N HIS A 135 -26.08 -23.77 -1.28
CA HIS A 135 -25.12 -22.96 -2.03
C HIS A 135 -25.30 -21.46 -1.73
N ALA A 136 -26.54 -20.97 -1.65
CA ALA A 136 -26.80 -19.59 -1.24
C ALA A 136 -26.28 -19.30 0.18
N LEU A 137 -26.50 -20.22 1.13
CA LEU A 137 -25.95 -20.09 2.49
C LEU A 137 -24.42 -20.06 2.51
N HIS A 138 -23.77 -20.92 1.73
CA HIS A 138 -22.31 -20.90 1.54
C HIS A 138 -21.81 -19.54 1.05
N CYS A 139 -22.44 -19.00 0.00
CA CYS A 139 -22.05 -17.72 -0.60
C CYS A 139 -22.21 -16.56 0.39
N VAL A 140 -23.36 -16.45 1.06
CA VAL A 140 -23.59 -15.38 2.05
C VAL A 140 -22.60 -15.46 3.21
N LYS A 141 -22.30 -16.66 3.71
CA LYS A 141 -21.29 -16.87 4.76
C LYS A 141 -19.91 -16.39 4.33
N ASN A 142 -19.48 -16.74 3.11
CA ASN A 142 -18.18 -16.35 2.59
C ASN A 142 -18.06 -14.84 2.35
N ILE A 143 -19.12 -14.20 1.82
CA ILE A 143 -19.16 -12.74 1.64
C ILE A 143 -19.05 -12.04 3.00
N TYR A 144 -19.83 -12.49 3.99
CA TYR A 144 -19.74 -11.97 5.35
C TYR A 144 -18.32 -12.08 5.90
N LYS A 145 -17.70 -13.27 5.79
CA LYS A 145 -16.34 -13.52 6.25
C LYS A 145 -15.34 -12.57 5.60
N SER A 146 -15.33 -12.46 4.28
CA SER A 146 -14.43 -11.56 3.55
C SER A 146 -14.63 -10.10 3.91
N PHE A 147 -15.89 -9.67 4.10
CA PHE A 147 -16.19 -8.32 4.56
C PHE A 147 -15.64 -8.06 5.97
N MET A 148 -15.82 -9.00 6.89
CA MET A 148 -15.29 -8.87 8.26
C MET A 148 -13.77 -8.87 8.27
N GLU A 149 -13.12 -9.76 7.50
CA GLU A 149 -11.66 -9.80 7.35
C GLU A 149 -11.11 -8.46 6.85
N TYR A 150 -11.76 -7.87 5.83
CA TYR A 150 -11.41 -6.55 5.33
C TYR A 150 -11.57 -5.46 6.41
N ARG A 151 -12.69 -5.47 7.14
CA ARG A 151 -12.97 -4.48 8.19
C ARG A 151 -12.02 -4.57 9.38
N MET A 152 -11.52 -5.76 9.68
CA MET A 152 -10.54 -6.01 10.73
C MET A 152 -9.09 -5.76 10.28
N GLY A 153 -8.84 -5.51 8.99
CA GLY A 153 -7.50 -5.32 8.45
C GLY A 153 -6.66 -6.61 8.44
N ILE A 154 -7.31 -7.78 8.42
CA ILE A 154 -6.65 -9.08 8.35
C ILE A 154 -6.61 -9.59 6.91
N GLU A 155 -5.66 -10.50 6.63
CA GLU A 155 -5.52 -11.12 5.32
C GLU A 155 -6.80 -11.85 4.90
N GLN A 156 -7.16 -11.72 3.63
CA GLN A 156 -8.32 -12.41 3.06
C GLN A 156 -8.04 -13.91 2.99
N SER A 157 -8.88 -14.72 3.62
CA SER A 157 -8.74 -16.18 3.59
C SER A 157 -9.29 -16.82 2.31
N LEU A 158 -10.09 -16.07 1.55
CA LEU A 158 -10.69 -16.49 0.29
C LEU A 158 -10.15 -15.66 -0.87
N SER A 159 -9.96 -16.33 -2.00
CA SER A 159 -9.50 -15.63 -3.21
C SER A 159 -10.56 -14.66 -3.71
N HIS A 160 -10.11 -13.55 -4.32
CA HIS A 160 -11.01 -12.58 -4.95
C HIS A 160 -11.98 -13.23 -5.94
N HIS A 161 -11.49 -14.15 -6.77
CA HIS A 161 -12.31 -14.89 -7.74
C HIS A 161 -13.48 -15.64 -7.08
N HIS A 162 -13.24 -16.29 -5.93
CA HIS A 162 -14.30 -17.00 -5.20
C HIS A 162 -15.34 -16.01 -4.67
N ILE A 163 -14.92 -14.88 -4.11
CA ILE A 163 -15.85 -13.88 -3.57
C ILE A 163 -16.72 -13.26 -4.66
N ILE A 164 -16.16 -12.97 -5.84
CA ILE A 164 -16.94 -12.49 -6.98
C ILE A 164 -17.96 -13.54 -7.42
N HIS A 165 -17.55 -14.81 -7.54
CA HIS A 165 -18.50 -15.90 -7.84
C HIS A 165 -19.64 -16.01 -6.81
N CYS A 166 -19.37 -15.75 -5.53
CA CYS A 166 -20.41 -15.77 -4.50
C CYS A 166 -21.39 -14.58 -4.58
N LEU A 167 -21.00 -13.51 -5.27
CA LEU A 167 -21.80 -12.28 -5.42
C LEU A 167 -22.68 -12.29 -6.68
N ASP A 168 -22.23 -12.98 -7.73
CA ASP A 168 -22.96 -13.18 -8.99
C ASP A 168 -24.22 -14.06 -8.82
#